data_AF-E4NSB9-F1
#
_entry.id   AF-E4NSB9-F1
#
_cell.length_a   1.000
_cell.length_b   1.000
_cell.length_c   1.000
_cell.angle_alpha   90.00
_cell.angle_beta   90.00
_cell.angle_gamma   90.00
#
_symmetry.space_group_name_H-M   'P 1'
#
loop_
_entity.id
_entity.type
_entity.pdbx_description
1 polymer ?
#
loop_
_entity_poly.entity_id
_entity_poly.type
_entity_poly.pdbx_seq_one_letter_code
_entity_poly.pdbx_strand_id
1 'polypeptide(L)'
;MTEQEADAGEATSPTAVDGSASMKTDVGVSMLSVYRHDVHKSRGRSHADAAAEFAGVPVNEPVPLGADGDAALLSRPRGEPAQSVKNHISPFRLSLVTGETATSVGRVEGGIRNALAELVQIEDPVEMHAAWLESSVASIFNESVYYPYTSLKFHTLLTAALVDNYREGYGFDELYLVVDQAGDEQTDPRAVPHRTVLLMPSFGLRVTGEPGKQPAARLGAAPAQSWADVWTRLPEHPFDVDDDRMWRVVDAQLRRIRSWSTALQFIEESYAWWRTMQRRSRIGGGEQ
;
A
#
# COMPACT_ATOMS: atom_id res chain seq x y z
N MET A 1 56.60 -37.45 -44.09
CA MET A 1 57.40 -36.34 -43.50
C MET A 1 58.24 -35.82 -44.66
N THR A 2 57.84 -34.78 -45.39
CA THR A 2 57.22 -33.51 -45.02
C THR A 2 56.30 -33.00 -46.14
N GLU A 3 55.34 -32.15 -45.75
CA GLU A 3 54.20 -31.65 -46.51
C GLU A 3 54.50 -30.46 -47.45
N GLN A 4 53.59 -30.36 -48.41
CA GLN A 4 53.27 -29.36 -49.44
C GLN A 4 53.19 -27.91 -48.95
N GLU A 5 53.78 -26.97 -49.69
CA GLU A 5 53.22 -26.14 -50.80
C GLU A 5 52.37 -24.95 -50.35
N ALA A 6 52.72 -23.82 -50.97
CA ALA A 6 52.14 -22.50 -50.88
C ALA A 6 50.89 -22.35 -51.78
N ASP A 7 50.11 -21.29 -51.60
CA ASP A 7 50.00 -20.16 -52.56
C ASP A 7 48.77 -19.27 -52.27
N ALA A 8 48.90 -18.00 -52.68
CA ALA A 8 47.95 -16.92 -53.03
C ALA A 8 46.45 -17.07 -52.67
N GLY A 9 45.71 -16.02 -52.29
CA GLY A 9 45.77 -14.61 -52.63
C GLY A 9 44.37 -14.13 -53.06
N GLU A 10 44.12 -12.83 -52.89
CA GLU A 10 43.03 -12.04 -53.50
C GLU A 10 41.73 -11.77 -52.72
N ALA A 11 41.16 -10.60 -53.04
CA ALA A 11 40.43 -9.67 -52.19
C ALA A 11 38.91 -9.69 -52.38
N THR A 12 38.15 -9.10 -51.44
CA THR A 12 36.86 -8.42 -51.71
C THR A 12 36.45 -7.51 -50.54
N SER A 13 35.90 -6.34 -50.89
CA SER A 13 35.51 -5.22 -50.01
C SER A 13 34.09 -5.38 -49.38
N PRO A 14 33.49 -4.32 -48.77
CA PRO A 14 33.06 -4.30 -47.38
C PRO A 14 31.55 -4.58 -47.20
N THR A 15 31.19 -5.30 -46.14
CA THR A 15 29.79 -5.46 -45.74
C THR A 15 29.55 -4.71 -44.44
N ALA A 16 28.75 -3.65 -44.54
CA ALA A 16 28.17 -2.93 -43.42
C ALA A 16 27.44 -3.90 -42.50
N VAL A 17 27.82 -3.93 -41.22
CA VAL A 17 27.03 -4.57 -40.18
C VAL A 17 26.20 -3.48 -39.53
N ASP A 18 24.97 -3.39 -40.01
CA ASP A 18 23.85 -2.73 -39.35
C ASP A 18 23.56 -3.48 -38.04
N GLY A 19 24.29 -3.12 -37.00
CA GLY A 19 24.10 -3.58 -35.64
C GLY A 19 23.05 -2.72 -34.95
N SER A 20 21.80 -2.80 -35.44
CA SER A 20 20.62 -2.41 -34.67
C SER A 20 20.50 -3.37 -33.47
N ALA A 21 21.35 -3.11 -32.47
CA ALA A 21 21.13 -3.56 -31.13
C ALA A 21 19.87 -2.82 -30.68
N SER A 22 18.74 -3.50 -30.82
CA SER A 22 17.50 -3.17 -30.13
C SER A 22 17.86 -3.02 -28.65
N MET A 23 18.11 -1.78 -28.26
CA MET A 23 18.04 -1.36 -26.88
C MET A 23 16.63 -1.74 -26.44
N LYS A 24 16.51 -2.87 -25.75
CA LYS A 24 15.43 -3.06 -24.80
C LYS A 24 15.60 -1.91 -23.82
N THR A 25 14.87 -0.82 -24.06
CA THR A 25 14.63 0.17 -23.04
C THR A 25 14.07 -0.61 -21.86
N ASP A 26 14.83 -0.62 -20.77
CA ASP A 26 14.33 -0.95 -19.46
C ASP A 26 13.21 0.06 -19.19
N VAL A 27 12.00 -0.26 -19.67
CA VAL A 27 10.82 0.57 -19.44
C VAL A 27 10.54 0.37 -17.97
N GLY A 28 11.12 1.26 -17.16
CA GLY A 28 10.93 1.29 -15.72
C GLY A 28 9.45 1.09 -15.43
N VAL A 29 9.15 0.05 -14.67
CA VAL A 29 7.78 -0.36 -14.35
C VAL A 29 6.97 0.87 -13.90
N SER A 30 5.80 1.13 -14.47
CA SER A 30 5.02 2.31 -14.10
C SER A 30 4.53 2.24 -12.65
N MET A 31 4.43 3.35 -11.93
CA MET A 31 3.75 3.37 -10.62
C MET A 31 2.28 2.91 -10.72
N LEU A 32 1.65 3.05 -11.90
CA LEU A 32 0.32 2.53 -12.18
C LEU A 32 0.25 1.01 -11.99
N SER A 33 1.27 0.26 -12.40
CA SER A 33 1.25 -1.21 -12.25
C SER A 33 1.29 -1.61 -10.78
N VAL A 34 1.97 -0.83 -9.94
CA VAL A 34 2.02 -1.04 -8.48
C VAL A 34 0.63 -0.89 -7.87
N TYR A 35 -0.14 0.11 -8.26
CA TYR A 35 -1.51 0.26 -7.77
C TYR A 35 -2.48 -0.80 -8.35
N ARG A 36 -2.10 -1.47 -9.45
CA ARG A 36 -2.91 -2.47 -10.15
C ARG A 36 -2.49 -3.93 -9.88
N HIS A 37 -1.40 -4.17 -9.16
CA HIS A 37 -0.77 -5.51 -9.04
C HIS A 37 -1.62 -6.56 -8.32
N ASP A 38 -2.57 -6.13 -7.49
CA ASP A 38 -3.30 -7.02 -6.59
C ASP A 38 -4.82 -6.97 -6.79
N VAL A 39 -5.26 -6.48 -7.95
CA VAL A 39 -6.70 -6.40 -8.31
C VAL A 39 -7.35 -7.80 -8.32
N HIS A 40 -6.60 -8.88 -8.48
CA HIS A 40 -7.13 -10.24 -8.36
C HIS A 40 -7.68 -10.55 -6.94
N LYS A 41 -7.13 -9.95 -5.88
CA LYS A 41 -7.56 -10.16 -4.49
C LYS A 41 -8.97 -9.61 -4.24
N SER A 42 -9.29 -8.43 -4.78
CA SER A 42 -10.63 -7.84 -4.71
C SER A 42 -11.69 -8.61 -5.52
N ARG A 43 -11.24 -9.55 -6.36
CA ARG A 43 -12.08 -10.43 -7.17
C ARG A 43 -12.17 -11.85 -6.62
N GLY A 44 -11.61 -12.10 -5.43
CA GLY A 44 -11.59 -13.42 -4.78
C GLY A 44 -10.85 -14.49 -5.59
N ARG A 45 -9.89 -14.08 -6.43
CA ARG A 45 -9.10 -15.00 -7.25
C ARG A 45 -7.75 -15.27 -6.59
N SER A 46 -7.21 -16.46 -6.85
CA SER A 46 -5.82 -16.74 -6.53
C SER A 46 -4.91 -15.96 -7.47
N HIS A 47 -3.63 -15.85 -7.13
CA HIS A 47 -2.65 -15.25 -8.04
C HIS A 47 -2.48 -16.06 -9.33
N ALA A 48 -2.58 -17.40 -9.25
CA ALA A 48 -2.51 -18.29 -10.41
C ALA A 48 -3.69 -18.11 -11.38
N ASP A 49 -4.83 -17.64 -10.87
CA ASP A 49 -6.05 -17.38 -11.65
C ASP A 49 -6.27 -15.87 -11.90
N ALA A 50 -5.24 -15.05 -11.67
CA ALA A 50 -5.30 -13.61 -11.87
C ALA A 50 -5.50 -13.31 -13.36
N ALA A 51 -6.55 -12.54 -13.68
CA ALA A 51 -6.71 -12.03 -15.04
C ALA A 51 -5.68 -10.93 -15.28
N ALA A 52 -5.03 -10.95 -16.46
CA ALA A 52 -4.09 -9.90 -16.86
C ALA A 52 -4.77 -8.55 -17.13
N GLU A 53 -6.10 -8.53 -17.29
CA GLU A 53 -6.88 -7.32 -17.55
C GLU A 53 -8.11 -7.21 -16.66
N PHE A 54 -8.48 -5.96 -16.36
CA PHE A 54 -9.71 -5.59 -15.69
C PHE A 54 -10.16 -4.22 -16.19
N ALA A 55 -11.45 -4.09 -16.55
CA ALA A 55 -12.02 -2.83 -17.06
C ALA A 55 -11.24 -2.19 -18.23
N GLY A 56 -10.64 -3.02 -19.10
CA GLY A 56 -9.86 -2.57 -20.25
C GLY A 56 -8.45 -2.10 -19.94
N VAL A 57 -7.98 -2.21 -18.68
CA VAL A 57 -6.60 -1.87 -18.29
C VAL A 57 -5.81 -3.11 -17.88
N PRO A 58 -4.49 -3.16 -18.17
CA PRO A 58 -3.60 -4.19 -17.62
C PRO A 58 -3.55 -4.14 -16.09
N VAL A 59 -3.61 -5.30 -15.45
CA VAL A 59 -3.58 -5.45 -13.99
C VAL A 59 -2.81 -6.71 -13.60
N ASN A 60 -2.44 -6.82 -12.33
CA ASN A 60 -1.69 -7.96 -11.77
C ASN A 60 -0.31 -8.18 -12.39
N GLU A 61 0.30 -7.10 -12.89
CA GLU A 61 1.70 -7.13 -13.31
C GLU A 61 2.63 -7.24 -12.09
N PRO A 62 3.79 -7.90 -12.22
CA PRO A 62 4.75 -8.00 -11.14
C PRO A 62 5.22 -6.63 -10.64
N VAL A 63 5.34 -6.50 -9.31
CA VAL A 63 5.92 -5.33 -8.66
C VAL A 63 7.44 -5.48 -8.59
N PRO A 64 8.22 -4.45 -8.96
CA PRO A 64 9.68 -4.54 -9.01
C PRO A 64 10.31 -4.48 -7.61
N LEU A 65 11.62 -4.74 -7.54
CA LEU A 65 12.48 -4.53 -6.36
C LEU A 65 12.05 -5.32 -5.10
N GLY A 66 11.25 -6.38 -5.26
CA GLY A 66 10.77 -7.19 -4.13
C GLY A 66 9.74 -6.48 -3.23
N ALA A 67 9.29 -5.28 -3.60
CA ALA A 67 8.49 -4.42 -2.73
C ALA A 67 7.14 -5.03 -2.32
N ASP A 68 6.48 -5.80 -3.19
CA ASP A 68 5.23 -6.52 -2.83
C ASP A 68 5.48 -7.58 -1.74
N GLY A 69 6.58 -8.34 -1.87
CA GLY A 69 6.97 -9.32 -0.86
C GLY A 69 7.30 -8.69 0.49
N ASP A 70 8.02 -7.57 0.47
CA ASP A 70 8.36 -6.81 1.67
C ASP A 70 7.10 -6.21 2.32
N ALA A 71 6.20 -5.61 1.54
CA ALA A 71 4.92 -5.09 2.03
C ALA A 71 4.05 -6.20 2.65
N ALA A 72 4.02 -7.39 2.04
CA ALA A 72 3.33 -8.54 2.62
C ALA A 72 3.91 -8.93 3.99
N LEU A 73 5.23 -8.91 4.17
CA LEU A 73 5.89 -9.22 5.45
C LEU A 73 5.61 -8.18 6.55
N LEU A 74 5.23 -6.95 6.19
CA LEU A 74 4.73 -5.96 7.15
C LEU A 74 3.37 -6.36 7.74
N SER A 75 2.56 -7.11 7.00
CA SER A 75 1.17 -7.39 7.38
C SER A 75 0.90 -8.83 7.78
N ARG A 76 1.73 -9.79 7.34
CA ARG A 76 1.58 -11.22 7.64
C ARG A 76 2.92 -11.94 7.89
N PRO A 77 2.91 -13.02 8.70
CA PRO A 77 4.09 -13.86 8.90
C PRO A 77 4.62 -14.44 7.59
N ARG A 78 5.93 -14.69 7.56
CA ARG A 78 6.57 -15.48 6.50
C ARG A 78 6.18 -16.96 6.63
N GLY A 79 6.09 -17.65 5.50
CA GLY A 79 5.89 -19.11 5.44
C GLY A 79 4.46 -19.51 5.09
N GLU A 80 4.11 -20.75 5.42
CA GLU A 80 2.76 -21.27 5.17
C GLU A 80 1.74 -20.62 6.11
N PRO A 81 0.70 -19.97 5.58
CA PRO A 81 -0.23 -19.22 6.40
C PRO A 81 -1.15 -20.18 7.18
N ALA A 82 -1.18 -20.03 8.50
CA ALA A 82 -2.24 -20.57 9.33
C ALA A 82 -3.41 -19.57 9.37
N GLN A 83 -4.61 -20.03 9.08
CA GLN A 83 -5.81 -19.19 9.08
C GLN A 83 -6.05 -18.62 10.49
N SER A 84 -6.05 -17.29 10.63
CA SER A 84 -6.23 -16.66 11.93
C SER A 84 -7.68 -16.65 12.41
N VAL A 85 -8.64 -16.79 11.49
CA VAL A 85 -10.07 -16.96 11.79
C VAL A 85 -10.61 -18.16 11.04
N LYS A 86 -11.01 -19.21 11.77
CA LYS A 86 -11.51 -20.46 11.19
C LYS A 86 -12.65 -20.20 10.21
N ASN A 87 -12.61 -20.87 9.06
CA ASN A 87 -13.65 -20.86 8.02
C ASN A 87 -13.89 -19.50 7.34
N HIS A 88 -13.05 -18.49 7.58
CA HIS A 88 -13.10 -17.24 6.82
C HIS A 88 -12.51 -17.43 5.42
N ILE A 89 -13.37 -17.52 4.40
CA ILE A 89 -12.98 -17.70 2.99
C ILE A 89 -13.33 -16.50 2.10
N SER A 90 -13.89 -15.44 2.71
CA SER A 90 -14.32 -14.23 2.02
C SER A 90 -13.12 -13.34 1.65
N PRO A 91 -13.14 -12.66 0.49
CA PRO A 91 -12.16 -11.60 0.18
C PRO A 91 -12.44 -10.31 0.96
N PHE A 92 -13.61 -10.18 1.57
CA PHE A 92 -13.92 -9.04 2.43
C PHE A 92 -13.18 -9.16 3.76
N ARG A 93 -12.62 -8.06 4.28
CA ARG A 93 -11.93 -8.05 5.56
C ARG A 93 -12.90 -8.04 6.74
N LEU A 94 -12.42 -8.34 7.93
CA LEU A 94 -13.10 -8.09 9.20
C LEU A 94 -12.61 -6.75 9.77
N SER A 95 -13.52 -5.97 10.36
CA SER A 95 -13.17 -4.74 11.08
C SER A 95 -12.76 -5.05 12.52
N LEU A 96 -11.67 -4.45 12.98
CA LEU A 96 -11.32 -4.47 14.41
C LEU A 96 -12.18 -3.51 15.24
N VAL A 97 -12.80 -2.51 14.62
CA VAL A 97 -13.64 -1.53 15.30
C VAL A 97 -15.04 -2.09 15.56
N THR A 98 -15.65 -2.75 14.57
CA THR A 98 -17.03 -3.27 14.70
C THR A 98 -17.07 -4.78 14.96
N GLY A 99 -16.00 -5.52 14.64
CA GLY A 99 -16.01 -6.99 14.65
C GLY A 99 -16.76 -7.62 13.48
N GLU A 100 -17.36 -6.81 12.60
CA GLU A 100 -18.16 -7.27 11.47
C GLU A 100 -17.32 -7.37 10.20
N THR A 101 -17.78 -8.16 9.24
CA THR A 101 -17.22 -8.12 7.88
C THR A 101 -17.42 -6.73 7.31
N ALA A 102 -16.34 -6.15 6.79
CA ALA A 102 -16.34 -4.94 5.98
C ALA A 102 -17.08 -5.26 4.67
N THR A 103 -18.40 -5.35 4.76
CA THR A 103 -19.27 -5.41 3.60
C THR A 103 -19.91 -4.05 3.49
N SER A 104 -19.73 -3.41 2.34
CA SER A 104 -20.43 -2.19 1.99
C SER A 104 -21.88 -2.51 1.61
N VAL A 105 -22.64 -3.21 2.47
CA VAL A 105 -24.09 -3.32 2.26
C VAL A 105 -24.65 -1.91 2.49
N GLY A 106 -24.70 -1.12 1.42
CA GLY A 106 -25.34 0.20 1.34
C GLY A 106 -24.48 1.42 1.01
N ARG A 107 -23.17 1.32 0.68
CA ARG A 107 -22.30 2.52 0.54
C ARG A 107 -21.53 2.74 -0.77
N VAL A 108 -21.41 1.75 -1.65
CA VAL A 108 -20.73 1.97 -2.94
C VAL A 108 -21.78 2.26 -4.00
N GLU A 109 -22.01 3.54 -4.27
CA GLU A 109 -22.84 4.01 -5.38
C GLU A 109 -22.29 3.43 -6.70
N GLY A 110 -23.17 2.91 -7.57
CA GLY A 110 -22.75 2.22 -8.79
C GLY A 110 -22.18 0.80 -8.61
N GLY A 111 -21.97 0.33 -7.37
CA GLY A 111 -21.55 -1.03 -7.03
C GLY A 111 -20.04 -1.27 -7.03
N ILE A 112 -19.61 -2.29 -6.27
CA ILE A 112 -18.19 -2.61 -6.02
C ILE A 112 -17.35 -2.71 -7.30
N ARG A 113 -17.88 -3.37 -8.34
CA ARG A 113 -17.16 -3.58 -9.59
C ARG A 113 -16.86 -2.26 -10.31
N ASN A 114 -17.82 -1.34 -10.35
CA ASN A 114 -17.66 -0.07 -11.04
C ASN A 114 -16.71 0.85 -10.28
N ALA A 115 -16.84 0.94 -8.95
CA ALA A 115 -15.91 1.72 -8.14
C ALA A 115 -14.46 1.17 -8.21
N LEU A 116 -14.28 -0.15 -8.29
CA LEU A 116 -12.96 -0.73 -8.56
C LEU A 116 -12.46 -0.39 -9.97
N ALA A 117 -13.35 -0.40 -10.98
CA ALA A 117 -12.99 -0.05 -12.35
C ALA A 117 -12.51 1.41 -12.45
N GLU A 118 -13.26 2.34 -11.86
CA GLU A 118 -12.90 3.76 -11.77
C GLU A 118 -11.53 3.95 -11.11
N LEU A 119 -11.29 3.25 -9.98
CA LEU A 119 -10.02 3.34 -9.27
C LEU A 119 -8.83 2.88 -10.12
N VAL A 120 -8.96 1.78 -10.89
CA VAL A 120 -7.84 1.26 -11.70
C VAL A 120 -7.68 1.99 -13.02
N GLN A 121 -8.71 2.65 -13.53
CA GLN A 121 -8.68 3.36 -14.82
C GLN A 121 -7.97 4.71 -14.77
N ILE A 122 -7.67 5.25 -13.58
CA ILE A 122 -6.87 6.46 -13.44
C ILE A 122 -5.53 6.28 -14.17
N GLU A 123 -5.09 7.29 -14.92
CA GLU A 123 -3.88 7.21 -15.76
C GLU A 123 -2.71 8.01 -15.20
N ASP A 124 -2.98 9.01 -14.35
CA ASP A 124 -1.93 9.71 -13.63
C ASP A 124 -1.59 8.96 -12.32
N PRO A 125 -0.33 8.58 -12.09
CA PRO A 125 0.05 7.80 -10.91
C PRO A 125 -0.11 8.57 -9.60
N VAL A 126 0.01 9.91 -9.61
CA VAL A 126 -0.17 10.75 -8.42
C VAL A 126 -1.65 10.87 -8.08
N GLU A 127 -2.51 11.07 -9.08
CA GLU A 127 -3.97 11.04 -8.91
C GLU A 127 -4.44 9.65 -8.44
N MET A 128 -3.86 8.58 -8.99
CA MET A 128 -4.17 7.22 -8.55
C MET A 128 -3.77 7.00 -7.09
N HIS A 129 -2.61 7.50 -6.67
CA HIS A 129 -2.20 7.44 -5.27
C HIS A 129 -3.20 8.13 -4.34
N ALA A 130 -3.61 9.36 -4.68
CA ALA A 130 -4.61 10.11 -3.93
C ALA A 130 -5.95 9.35 -3.87
N ALA A 131 -6.40 8.79 -5.01
CA ALA A 131 -7.62 8.00 -5.06
C ALA A 131 -7.54 6.73 -4.20
N TRP A 132 -6.39 6.05 -4.15
CA TRP A 132 -6.18 4.91 -3.25
C TRP A 132 -6.21 5.33 -1.78
N LEU A 133 -5.62 6.48 -1.42
CA LEU A 133 -5.67 7.03 -0.05
C LEU A 133 -7.10 7.30 0.42
N GLU A 134 -8.00 7.67 -0.48
CA GLU A 134 -9.41 7.97 -0.16
C GLU A 134 -10.37 6.79 -0.41
N SER A 135 -9.87 5.72 -1.04
CA SER A 135 -10.73 4.64 -1.54
C SER A 135 -11.46 3.88 -0.43
N SER A 136 -12.78 4.06 -0.38
CA SER A 136 -13.65 3.23 0.46
C SER A 136 -13.82 1.82 -0.11
N VAL A 137 -13.81 1.66 -1.44
CA VAL A 137 -13.96 0.36 -2.09
C VAL A 137 -12.72 -0.52 -1.92
N ALA A 138 -11.51 0.01 -1.95
CA ALA A 138 -10.30 -0.79 -1.68
C ALA A 138 -10.24 -1.23 -0.21
N SER A 139 -10.77 -0.40 0.70
CA SER A 139 -10.74 -0.65 2.14
C SER A 139 -11.57 -1.87 2.56
N ILE A 140 -12.53 -2.37 1.76
CA ILE A 140 -13.38 -3.49 2.19
C ILE A 140 -12.71 -4.85 2.02
N PHE A 141 -11.60 -4.92 1.27
CA PHE A 141 -10.94 -6.17 0.94
C PHE A 141 -9.77 -6.47 1.88
N ASN A 142 -9.60 -7.74 2.23
CA ASN A 142 -8.39 -8.20 2.89
C ASN A 142 -7.23 -8.34 1.88
N GLU A 143 -6.01 -8.20 2.36
CA GLU A 143 -4.81 -8.54 1.57
C GLU A 143 -4.71 -10.06 1.41
N SER A 144 -5.10 -10.81 2.44
CA SER A 144 -5.06 -12.27 2.44
C SER A 144 -6.23 -12.85 3.20
N VAL A 145 -6.89 -13.83 2.58
CA VAL A 145 -8.02 -14.57 3.19
C VAL A 145 -7.63 -15.32 4.46
N TYR A 146 -6.34 -15.65 4.63
CA TYR A 146 -5.80 -16.27 5.84
C TYR A 146 -5.67 -15.28 7.01
N TYR A 147 -5.59 -13.99 6.71
CA TYR A 147 -5.44 -12.91 7.68
C TYR A 147 -6.52 -11.85 7.45
N PRO A 148 -7.79 -12.14 7.78
CA PRO A 148 -8.92 -11.32 7.38
C PRO A 148 -8.96 -9.91 7.99
N TYR A 149 -8.10 -9.59 8.96
CA TYR A 149 -7.96 -8.21 9.47
C TYR A 149 -6.95 -7.37 8.70
N THR A 150 -6.24 -7.94 7.72
CA THR A 150 -5.37 -7.18 6.80
C THR A 150 -6.21 -6.34 5.84
N SER A 151 -5.60 -5.33 5.21
CA SER A 151 -6.28 -4.42 4.28
C SER A 151 -5.56 -4.38 2.95
N LEU A 152 -6.28 -4.65 1.86
CA LEU A 152 -5.77 -4.54 0.50
C LEU A 152 -5.34 -3.10 0.18
N LYS A 153 -6.14 -2.11 0.60
CA LYS A 153 -5.82 -0.69 0.45
C LYS A 153 -4.44 -0.37 1.00
N PHE A 154 -4.21 -0.72 2.26
CA PHE A 154 -2.96 -0.37 2.93
C PHE A 154 -1.79 -1.26 2.51
N HIS A 155 -2.02 -2.51 2.09
CA HIS A 155 -0.99 -3.29 1.39
C HIS A 155 -0.52 -2.56 0.14
N THR A 156 -1.43 -2.19 -0.76
CA THR A 156 -1.07 -1.49 -2.01
C THR A 156 -0.36 -0.17 -1.75
N LEU A 157 -0.80 0.63 -0.77
CA LEU A 157 -0.15 1.89 -0.41
C LEU A 157 1.25 1.68 0.18
N LEU A 158 1.45 0.66 1.03
CA LEU A 158 2.77 0.29 1.54
C LEU A 158 3.68 -0.17 0.41
N THR A 159 3.19 -1.01 -0.50
CA THR A 159 3.93 -1.46 -1.68
C THR A 159 4.38 -0.28 -2.54
N ALA A 160 3.50 0.70 -2.79
CA ALA A 160 3.85 1.91 -3.54
C ALA A 160 4.95 2.72 -2.83
N ALA A 161 4.85 2.91 -1.52
CA ALA A 161 5.85 3.63 -0.76
C ALA A 161 7.22 2.91 -0.75
N LEU A 162 7.23 1.58 -0.73
CA LEU A 162 8.47 0.80 -0.83
C LEU A 162 9.07 0.90 -2.23
N VAL A 163 8.29 0.71 -3.31
CA VAL A 163 8.78 0.84 -4.69
C VAL A 163 9.41 2.20 -4.91
N ASP A 164 8.72 3.27 -4.51
CA ASP A 164 9.23 4.62 -4.68
C ASP A 164 10.54 4.80 -3.89
N ASN A 165 10.73 4.12 -2.74
CA ASN A 165 11.90 4.36 -1.86
C ASN A 165 13.10 3.61 -2.41
N TYR A 166 12.85 2.38 -2.84
CA TYR A 166 13.84 1.51 -3.42
C TYR A 166 14.34 2.07 -4.76
N ARG A 167 13.50 2.76 -5.53
CA ARG A 167 13.90 3.49 -6.74
C ARG A 167 14.85 4.66 -6.47
N GLU A 168 14.64 5.36 -5.37
CA GLU A 168 15.53 6.42 -4.90
C GLU A 168 16.79 5.88 -4.20
N GLY A 169 16.98 4.55 -4.16
CA GLY A 169 18.19 3.90 -3.65
C GLY A 169 18.18 3.58 -2.16
N TYR A 170 17.06 3.82 -1.46
CA TYR A 170 16.94 3.50 -0.03
C TYR A 170 16.71 1.99 0.18
N GLY A 171 17.45 1.40 1.12
CA GLY A 171 17.14 0.08 1.68
C GLY A 171 15.99 0.14 2.69
N PHE A 172 15.37 -1.00 3.00
CA PHE A 172 14.30 -1.08 4.00
C PHE A 172 14.75 -0.57 5.38
N ASP A 173 15.99 -0.86 5.76
CA ASP A 173 16.59 -0.49 7.05
C ASP A 173 16.88 1.01 7.20
N GLU A 174 16.77 1.75 6.11
CA GLU A 174 16.89 3.20 6.05
C GLU A 174 15.52 3.90 6.12
N LEU A 175 14.42 3.15 6.11
CA LEU A 175 13.08 3.73 6.08
C LEU A 175 12.56 4.10 7.46
N TYR A 176 11.75 5.16 7.46
CA TYR A 176 11.09 5.72 8.63
C TYR A 176 9.58 5.79 8.39
N LEU A 177 8.82 5.54 9.45
CA LEU A 177 7.45 6.03 9.58
C LEU A 177 7.52 7.47 10.07
N VAL A 178 6.94 8.39 9.31
CA VAL A 178 6.90 9.83 9.59
C VAL A 178 5.47 10.26 9.86
N VAL A 179 5.29 11.13 10.85
CA VAL A 179 4.03 11.82 11.12
C VAL A 179 4.10 13.21 10.49
N ASP A 180 3.23 13.47 9.51
CA ASP A 180 3.08 14.78 8.89
C ASP A 180 1.84 15.46 9.50
N GLN A 181 2.03 16.44 10.39
CA GLN A 181 0.91 17.18 10.99
C GLN A 181 0.29 18.17 9.99
N ALA A 182 -1.00 18.45 10.14
CA ALA A 182 -1.61 19.63 9.54
C ALA A 182 -0.88 20.89 10.07
N GLY A 183 -0.27 21.68 9.19
CA GLY A 183 0.37 22.93 9.59
C GLY A 183 -0.67 24.02 9.79
N ASP A 184 -0.77 24.58 11.00
CA ASP A 184 -1.81 25.51 11.48
C ASP A 184 -3.27 25.05 11.21
N GLU A 185 -4.23 25.53 12.01
CA GLU A 185 -5.63 25.04 12.10
C GLU A 185 -6.47 25.07 10.79
N GLN A 186 -5.90 25.41 9.63
CA GLN A 186 -6.60 25.49 8.34
C GLN A 186 -5.88 24.83 7.15
N THR A 187 -4.75 24.13 7.33
CA THR A 187 -4.08 23.47 6.20
C THR A 187 -4.11 21.95 6.36
N ASP A 188 -4.98 21.28 5.59
CA ASP A 188 -5.00 19.83 5.49
C ASP A 188 -3.59 19.30 5.17
N PRO A 189 -3.15 18.18 5.78
CA PRO A 189 -1.89 17.56 5.41
C PRO A 189 -1.95 17.22 3.92
N ARG A 190 -0.92 17.59 3.18
CA ARG A 190 -0.84 17.28 1.74
C ARG A 190 -0.20 15.92 1.57
N ALA A 191 -0.82 15.06 0.75
CA ALA A 191 -0.23 13.79 0.38
C ALA A 191 1.11 14.04 -0.35
N VAL A 192 2.17 13.38 0.11
CA VAL A 192 3.41 13.25 -0.65
C VAL A 192 3.22 12.08 -1.60
N PRO A 193 3.34 12.28 -2.93
CA PRO A 193 3.09 11.25 -3.92
C PRO A 193 3.83 9.95 -3.60
N HIS A 194 3.12 8.83 -3.65
CA HIS A 194 3.56 7.46 -3.40
C HIS A 194 4.06 7.15 -1.98
N ARG A 195 4.47 8.16 -1.22
CA ARG A 195 5.09 8.04 0.11
C ARG A 195 4.06 8.05 1.24
N THR A 196 3.02 8.86 1.12
CA THR A 196 1.94 8.92 2.12
C THR A 196 1.14 7.62 2.07
N VAL A 197 1.00 6.95 3.21
CA VAL A 197 0.29 5.66 3.33
C VAL A 197 -1.02 5.77 4.10
N LEU A 198 -1.22 6.87 4.83
CA LEU A 198 -2.49 7.23 5.46
C LEU A 198 -2.63 8.74 5.42
N LEU A 199 -3.83 9.22 5.09
CA LEU A 199 -4.16 10.63 5.11
C LEU A 199 -5.44 10.85 5.92
N MET A 200 -5.33 11.62 7.01
CA MET A 200 -6.43 12.02 7.87
C MET A 200 -6.54 13.55 7.86
N PRO A 201 -7.69 14.14 8.23
CA PRO A 201 -7.85 15.59 8.21
C PRO A 201 -6.84 16.36 9.09
N SER A 202 -6.37 15.78 10.19
CA SER A 202 -5.42 16.44 11.10
C SER A 202 -3.96 15.97 10.94
N PHE A 203 -3.71 14.85 10.28
CA PHE A 203 -2.35 14.31 10.11
C PHE A 203 -2.27 13.32 8.94
N GLY A 204 -1.06 13.12 8.42
CA GLY A 204 -0.70 12.05 7.50
C GLY A 204 0.35 11.13 8.11
N LEU A 205 0.41 9.89 7.63
CA LEU A 205 1.53 8.99 7.86
C LEU A 205 2.23 8.69 6.55
N ARG A 206 3.56 8.74 6.58
CA ARG A 206 4.41 8.59 5.40
C ARG A 206 5.55 7.63 5.65
N VAL A 207 5.91 6.85 4.64
CA VAL A 207 7.10 5.99 4.66
C VAL A 207 8.17 6.57 3.74
N THR A 208 9.35 6.88 4.29
CA THR A 208 10.43 7.57 3.55
C THR A 208 11.82 7.28 4.12
N GLY A 209 12.85 7.32 3.28
CA GLY A 209 14.26 7.40 3.72
C GLY A 209 14.67 8.77 4.26
N GLU A 210 13.86 9.81 4.05
CA GLU A 210 14.19 11.21 4.39
C GLU A 210 13.15 11.81 5.35
N PRO A 211 13.22 11.51 6.66
CA PRO A 211 12.24 12.00 7.63
C PRO A 211 12.33 13.52 7.87
N GLY A 212 13.45 14.15 7.52
CA GLY A 212 13.68 15.58 7.75
C GLY A 212 13.62 15.92 9.25
N LYS A 213 12.80 16.92 9.60
CA LYS A 213 12.59 17.36 11.00
C LYS A 213 11.30 16.81 11.63
N GLN A 214 10.53 16.03 10.88
CA GLN A 214 9.23 15.55 11.35
C GLN A 214 9.40 14.45 12.41
N PRO A 215 8.42 14.27 13.32
CA PRO A 215 8.39 13.12 14.21
C PRO A 215 8.45 11.82 13.42
N ALA A 216 9.45 11.00 13.70
CA ALA A 216 9.71 9.81 12.90
C ALA A 216 10.34 8.66 13.71
N ALA A 217 10.05 7.43 13.30
CA ALA A 217 10.65 6.22 13.85
C ALA A 217 11.09 5.25 12.74
N ARG A 218 12.29 4.68 12.86
CA ARG A 218 12.81 3.68 11.91
C ARG A 218 11.89 2.45 11.84
N LEU A 219 11.69 1.91 10.64
CA LEU A 219 10.88 0.71 10.42
C LEU A 219 11.50 -0.55 11.05
N GLY A 220 12.82 -0.65 11.02
CA GLY A 220 13.59 -1.79 11.52
C GLY A 220 14.56 -2.32 10.45
N ALA A 221 15.38 -3.32 10.79
CA ALA A 221 16.42 -3.83 9.89
C ALA A 221 15.88 -4.65 8.70
N ALA A 222 14.64 -5.12 8.77
CA ALA A 222 14.00 -5.91 7.72
C ALA A 222 12.47 -5.82 7.83
N PRO A 223 11.73 -6.08 6.74
CA PRO A 223 10.27 -6.11 6.76
C PRO A 223 9.73 -7.12 7.77
N ALA A 224 8.87 -6.65 8.66
CA ALA A 224 8.26 -7.48 9.70
C ALA A 224 6.93 -6.87 10.19
N GLN A 225 6.12 -7.71 10.83
CA GLN A 225 4.96 -7.29 11.61
C GLN A 225 5.41 -6.59 12.91
N SER A 226 5.93 -5.37 12.75
CA SER A 226 6.57 -4.53 13.77
C SER A 226 5.81 -3.24 14.08
N TRP A 227 4.58 -3.07 13.59
CA TRP A 227 3.82 -1.82 13.76
C TRP A 227 3.85 -1.30 15.20
N ALA A 228 3.43 -2.13 16.18
CA ALA A 228 3.39 -1.75 17.59
C ALA A 228 4.73 -1.23 18.14
N ASP A 229 5.85 -1.82 17.70
CA ASP A 229 7.20 -1.38 18.11
C ASP A 229 7.53 -0.02 17.49
N VAL A 230 7.34 0.13 16.17
CA VAL A 230 7.59 1.39 15.46
C VAL A 230 6.70 2.51 16.01
N TRP A 231 5.42 2.24 16.20
CA TRP A 231 4.45 3.15 16.79
C TRP A 231 4.88 3.59 18.19
N THR A 232 5.33 2.65 19.03
CA THR A 232 5.78 2.97 20.40
C THR A 232 7.04 3.83 20.42
N ARG A 233 7.91 3.71 19.41
CA ARG A 233 9.16 4.48 19.27
C ARG A 233 8.97 5.86 18.65
N LEU A 234 7.77 6.21 18.17
CA LEU A 234 7.52 7.57 17.70
C LEU A 234 7.73 8.57 18.85
N PRO A 235 8.50 9.66 18.61
CA PRO A 235 8.74 10.67 19.65
C PRO A 235 7.49 11.50 19.95
N GLU A 236 6.57 11.59 18.99
CA GLU A 236 5.30 12.31 19.10
C GLU A 236 4.23 11.53 18.33
N HIS A 237 3.04 11.39 18.92
CA HIS A 237 1.89 10.71 18.33
C HIS A 237 0.91 11.74 17.73
N PRO A 238 0.25 11.43 16.61
CA PRO A 238 -0.66 12.38 15.95
C PRO A 238 -2.02 12.59 16.64
N PHE A 239 -2.22 12.00 17.82
CA PHE A 239 -3.49 12.05 18.53
C PHE A 239 -3.35 12.82 19.84
N ASP A 240 -4.38 13.57 20.19
CA ASP A 240 -4.52 14.13 21.53
C ASP A 240 -4.98 13.03 22.49
N VAL A 241 -4.00 12.31 23.05
CA VAL A 241 -4.22 11.25 24.04
C VAL A 241 -4.48 11.81 25.44
N ASP A 242 -4.26 13.08 25.70
CA ASP A 242 -4.45 13.63 27.05
C ASP A 242 -5.92 14.05 27.24
N ASP A 243 -6.53 14.66 26.22
CA ASP A 243 -7.87 15.25 26.34
C ASP A 243 -9.00 14.42 25.71
N ASP A 244 -8.71 13.42 24.85
CA ASP A 244 -9.74 12.55 24.25
C ASP A 244 -9.61 11.08 24.69
N ARG A 245 -10.64 10.59 25.40
CA ARG A 245 -10.76 9.18 25.83
C ARG A 245 -10.73 8.21 24.64
N MET A 246 -11.31 8.58 23.50
CA MET A 246 -11.32 7.72 22.31
C MET A 246 -9.91 7.53 21.79
N TRP A 247 -9.14 8.62 21.65
CA TRP A 247 -7.76 8.56 21.16
C TRP A 247 -6.82 7.79 22.10
N ARG A 248 -7.04 7.85 23.42
CA ARG A 248 -6.34 6.96 24.37
C ARG A 248 -6.57 5.48 24.10
N VAL A 249 -7.82 5.10 23.81
CA VAL A 249 -8.13 3.70 23.51
C VAL A 249 -7.50 3.28 22.19
N VAL A 250 -7.56 4.14 21.17
CA VAL A 250 -6.93 3.88 19.87
C VAL A 250 -5.42 3.70 20.03
N ASP A 251 -4.72 4.60 20.73
CA ASP A 251 -3.28 4.49 20.98
C ASP A 251 -2.93 3.20 21.72
N ALA A 252 -3.68 2.85 22.77
CA ALA A 252 -3.46 1.61 23.52
C ALA A 252 -3.61 0.34 22.67
N GLN A 253 -4.52 0.33 21.67
CA GLN A 253 -4.64 -0.78 20.73
C GLN A 253 -3.51 -0.78 19.69
N LEU A 254 -3.11 0.39 19.17
CA LEU A 254 -2.02 0.50 18.20
C LEU A 254 -0.68 -0.01 18.76
N ARG A 255 -0.44 0.14 20.05
CA ARG A 255 0.71 -0.45 20.76
C ARG A 255 0.66 -1.98 20.90
N ARG A 256 -0.38 -2.65 20.39
CA ARG A 256 -0.55 -4.12 20.42
C ARG A 256 -0.66 -4.72 19.03
N ILE A 257 -1.15 -3.95 18.06
CA ILE A 257 -1.29 -4.42 16.67
C ILE A 257 0.10 -4.53 16.04
N ARG A 258 0.41 -5.71 15.50
CA ARG A 258 1.70 -5.99 14.84
C ARG A 258 1.66 -5.75 13.33
N SER A 259 0.53 -6.06 12.70
CA SER A 259 0.32 -5.93 11.27
C SER A 259 0.14 -4.47 10.87
N TRP A 260 0.92 -4.02 9.89
CA TRP A 260 0.90 -2.65 9.39
C TRP A 260 -0.42 -2.30 8.71
N SER A 261 -0.87 -3.09 7.73
CA SER A 261 -2.14 -2.81 7.02
C SER A 261 -3.35 -2.85 7.96
N THR A 262 -3.33 -3.73 8.96
CA THR A 262 -4.37 -3.80 10.00
C THR A 262 -4.38 -2.55 10.87
N ALA A 263 -3.22 -2.05 11.29
CA ALA A 263 -3.14 -0.87 12.13
C ALA A 263 -3.58 0.40 11.40
N LEU A 264 -3.12 0.59 10.16
CA LEU A 264 -3.52 1.72 9.32
C LEU A 264 -5.03 1.72 9.08
N GLN A 265 -5.60 0.55 8.79
CA GLN A 265 -7.05 0.39 8.65
C GLN A 265 -7.80 0.67 9.95
N PHE A 266 -7.25 0.23 11.08
CA PHE A 266 -7.84 0.50 12.39
C PHE A 266 -7.88 2.00 12.71
N ILE A 267 -6.85 2.76 12.36
CA ILE A 267 -6.84 4.23 12.51
C ILE A 267 -7.96 4.86 11.68
N GLU A 268 -8.03 4.54 10.39
CA GLU A 268 -9.02 5.07 9.46
C GLU A 268 -10.46 4.78 9.93
N GLU A 269 -10.73 3.53 10.31
CA GLU A 269 -12.06 3.14 10.80
C GLU A 269 -12.42 3.78 12.14
N SER A 270 -11.46 3.86 13.08
CA SER A 270 -11.71 4.48 14.39
C SER A 270 -12.10 5.95 14.23
N TYR A 271 -11.42 6.67 13.33
CA TYR A 271 -11.76 8.05 13.02
C TYR A 271 -13.17 8.17 12.40
N ALA A 272 -13.48 7.35 11.39
CA ALA A 272 -14.80 7.38 10.74
C ALA A 272 -15.94 7.05 11.72
N TRP A 273 -15.70 6.10 12.62
CA TRP A 273 -16.63 5.73 13.68
C TRP A 273 -16.85 6.88 14.67
N TRP A 274 -15.77 7.51 15.17
CA TRP A 274 -15.85 8.66 16.07
C TRP A 274 -16.59 9.84 15.43
N ARG A 275 -16.28 10.17 14.17
CA ARG A 275 -17.01 11.21 13.40
C ARG A 275 -18.51 10.91 13.32
N THR A 276 -18.88 9.65 13.13
CA THR A 276 -20.29 9.23 13.09
C THR A 276 -20.96 9.41 14.45
N MET A 277 -20.27 9.05 15.54
CA MET A 277 -20.77 9.24 16.91
C MET A 277 -20.97 10.71 17.27
N GLN A 278 -19.99 11.56 16.99
CA GLN A 278 -20.10 13.00 17.26
C GLN A 278 -21.29 13.64 16.53
N ARG A 279 -21.53 13.26 15.27
CA ARG A 279 -22.70 13.75 14.50
C ARG A 279 -24.02 13.34 15.17
N ARG A 280 -24.13 12.10 15.67
CA ARG A 280 -25.33 11.61 16.37
C ARG A 280 -25.55 12.34 17.70
N SER A 281 -24.50 12.58 18.48
CA SER A 281 -24.59 13.32 19.75
C SER A 281 -25.03 14.77 19.53
N ARG A 282 -24.60 15.43 18.44
CA ARG A 282 -25.04 16.79 18.09
C ARG A 282 -26.51 16.86 17.66
N ILE A 283 -27.03 15.83 17.01
CA ILE A 283 -28.45 15.77 16.60
C ILE A 283 -29.37 15.43 17.78
N GLY A 284 -28.91 14.61 18.74
CA GLY A 284 -29.67 14.24 19.93
C GLY A 284 -29.65 15.25 21.09
N GLY A 285 -28.85 16.33 20.99
CA GLY A 285 -28.72 17.36 22.04
C GLY A 285 -29.62 18.59 21.83
N GLY A 286 -30.54 18.56 20.86
CA GLY A 286 -31.42 19.69 20.50
C GLY A 286 -32.80 19.69 21.17
N GLU A 287 -33.09 18.75 22.06
CA GLU A 287 -34.29 18.78 22.90
C GLU A 287 -33.87 18.70 24.38
N GLN A 288 -33.74 19.87 25.00
CA GLN A 288 -33.93 20.10 26.44
C GLN A 288 -34.09 21.60 26.71
#